data_AF-A0AA39WE55-F1
#
_entry.id   AF-A0AA39WE55-F1
#
_cell.length_a   1.000
_cell.length_b   1.000
_cell.length_c   1.000
_cell.angle_alpha   90.00
_cell.angle_beta   90.00
_cell.angle_gamma   90.00
#
_symmetry.space_group_name_H-M   'P 1'
#
loop_
_entity.id
_entity.type
_entity.pdbx_description
1 polymer ?
#
loop_
_entity_poly.entity_id
_entity_poly.type
_entity_poly.pdbx_seq_one_letter_code
_entity_poly.pdbx_strand_id
1 'polypeptide(L)'
;MKFAIILLSFPFSTLAALNGRCTGSKATGQWKEEGICIKTSTCRRYKGRTTNGACPNDPDDVKCCLIDECNGQPDQLGWSSWCEWTSDKNSICNTIGSYLNNRCPGGDNYKCCETP
;
A
#
# COMPACT_ATOMS: atom_id res chain seq x y z
N MET A 1 -49.71 -25.25 -8.14
CA MET A 1 -49.13 -23.91 -8.34
C MET A 1 -47.66 -24.01 -7.98
N LYS A 2 -46.75 -23.91 -8.97
CA LYS A 2 -45.30 -24.10 -8.78
C LYS A 2 -44.66 -22.70 -8.70
N PHE A 3 -44.22 -22.30 -7.52
CA PHE A 3 -43.48 -21.05 -7.32
C PHE A 3 -42.03 -21.27 -7.76
N ALA A 4 -41.64 -20.66 -8.88
CA ALA A 4 -40.24 -20.60 -9.30
C ALA A 4 -39.55 -19.45 -8.55
N ILE A 5 -38.64 -19.78 -7.64
CA ILE A 5 -37.79 -18.81 -6.94
C ILE A 5 -36.61 -18.49 -7.87
N ILE A 6 -36.65 -17.33 -8.52
CA ILE A 6 -35.53 -16.82 -9.31
C ILE A 6 -34.52 -16.21 -8.33
N LEU A 7 -33.47 -16.95 -8.01
CA LEU A 7 -32.30 -16.46 -7.29
C LEU A 7 -31.51 -15.53 -8.24
N LEU A 8 -31.74 -14.22 -8.09
CA LEU A 8 -30.90 -13.19 -8.70
C LEU A 8 -29.52 -13.23 -8.04
N SER A 9 -28.57 -13.88 -8.69
CA SER A 9 -27.14 -13.80 -8.38
C SER A 9 -26.63 -12.39 -8.72
N PHE A 10 -26.73 -11.48 -7.76
CA PHE A 10 -26.04 -10.20 -7.83
C PHE A 10 -24.53 -10.46 -7.89
N PRO A 11 -23.80 -10.03 -8.93
CA PRO A 11 -22.36 -10.07 -8.90
C PRO A 11 -21.91 -9.13 -7.79
N PHE A 12 -21.42 -9.69 -6.69
CA PHE A 12 -20.66 -8.93 -5.71
C PHE A 12 -19.40 -8.48 -6.43
N SER A 13 -19.43 -7.27 -7.00
CA SER A 13 -18.22 -6.57 -7.43
C SER A 13 -17.38 -6.42 -6.18
N THR A 14 -16.41 -7.31 -6.02
CA THR A 14 -15.39 -7.23 -4.99
C THR A 14 -14.66 -5.92 -5.19
N LEU A 15 -15.03 -4.91 -4.39
CA LEU A 15 -14.45 -3.57 -4.45
C LEU A 15 -12.94 -3.69 -4.39
N ALA A 16 -12.24 -2.84 -5.16
CA ALA A 16 -10.82 -2.65 -5.02
C ALA A 16 -10.51 -2.44 -3.53
N ALA A 17 -9.51 -3.13 -3.00
CA ALA A 17 -9.09 -2.95 -1.61
C ALA A 17 -8.35 -1.61 -1.46
N LEU A 18 -9.04 -0.48 -1.68
CA LEU A 18 -8.48 0.86 -1.58
C LEU A 18 -7.95 1.07 -0.16
N ASN A 19 -6.74 1.62 -0.06
CA ASN A 19 -5.94 1.70 1.16
C ASN A 19 -5.63 0.34 1.80
N GLY A 20 -5.80 -0.76 1.06
CA GLY A 20 -5.41 -2.10 1.46
C GLY A 20 -3.96 -2.41 1.08
N ARG A 21 -3.43 -3.46 1.70
CA ARG A 21 -2.10 -3.99 1.42
C ARG A 21 -2.09 -4.70 0.07
N CYS A 22 -1.11 -4.39 -0.78
CA CYS A 22 -0.71 -5.22 -1.90
C CYS A 22 0.62 -5.92 -1.58
N THR A 23 0.75 -7.20 -1.96
CA THR A 23 1.91 -8.05 -1.63
C THR A 23 2.29 -8.98 -2.79
N GLY A 24 3.44 -9.64 -2.67
CA GLY A 24 3.85 -10.77 -3.51
C GLY A 24 4.68 -10.36 -4.73
N SER A 25 4.90 -11.29 -5.66
CA SER A 25 5.83 -11.12 -6.80
C SER A 25 5.47 -9.98 -7.76
N LYS A 26 4.24 -9.45 -7.68
CA LYS A 26 3.79 -8.27 -8.41
C LYS A 26 3.90 -6.97 -7.62
N ALA A 27 4.17 -7.01 -6.33
CA ALA A 27 4.38 -5.83 -5.47
C ALA A 27 5.89 -5.61 -5.21
N THR A 28 6.74 -5.75 -6.23
CA THR A 28 8.19 -5.66 -6.05
C THR A 28 8.69 -4.22 -6.01
N GLY A 29 8.99 -3.75 -4.79
CA GLY A 29 9.66 -2.48 -4.48
C GLY A 29 11.14 -2.65 -4.14
N GLN A 30 11.85 -1.56 -3.85
CA GLN A 30 13.26 -1.62 -3.42
C GLN A 30 13.36 -2.04 -1.94
N TRP A 31 12.32 -1.73 -1.15
CA TRP A 31 12.28 -1.95 0.30
C TRP A 31 11.04 -2.73 0.73
N LYS A 32 11.18 -4.07 0.74
CA LYS A 32 10.13 -5.07 1.03
C LYS A 32 9.01 -5.07 -0.02
N GLU A 33 8.63 -6.27 -0.44
CA GLU A 33 7.77 -6.56 -1.59
C GLU A 33 6.27 -6.28 -1.31
N GLU A 34 5.98 -5.15 -0.67
CA GLU A 34 4.64 -4.79 -0.18
C GLU A 34 4.38 -3.29 -0.29
N GLY A 35 3.14 -2.93 -0.60
CA GLY A 35 2.74 -1.53 -0.78
C GLY A 35 1.29 -1.28 -0.38
N ILE A 36 0.74 -0.19 -0.90
CA ILE A 36 -0.64 0.21 -0.64
C ILE A 36 -1.43 0.43 -1.94
N CYS A 37 -2.64 -0.09 -2.00
CA CYS A 37 -3.55 0.07 -3.11
C CYS A 37 -4.22 1.44 -3.08
N ILE A 38 -3.75 2.37 -3.91
CA ILE A 38 -4.25 3.75 -3.95
C ILE A 38 -4.36 4.27 -5.37
N LYS A 39 -5.02 5.43 -5.52
CA LYS A 39 -5.07 6.11 -6.81
C LYS A 39 -3.67 6.42 -7.34
N THR A 40 -3.45 6.22 -8.63
CA THR A 40 -2.19 6.52 -9.33
C THR A 40 -1.75 7.98 -9.12
N SER A 41 -2.71 8.91 -9.10
CA SER A 41 -2.48 10.33 -8.82
C SER A 41 -1.94 10.57 -7.40
N THR A 42 -2.48 9.87 -6.40
CA THR A 42 -1.98 9.92 -5.02
C THR A 42 -0.59 9.29 -4.94
N CYS A 43 -0.38 8.13 -5.56
CA CYS A 43 0.94 7.49 -5.58
C CYS A 43 2.02 8.43 -6.12
N ARG A 44 1.74 9.11 -7.24
CA ARG A 44 2.63 10.12 -7.83
C ARG A 44 2.91 11.29 -6.89
N ARG A 45 1.93 11.75 -6.11
CA ARG A 45 2.12 12.84 -5.12
C ARG A 45 3.14 12.46 -4.03
N TYR A 46 3.19 11.19 -3.66
CA TYR A 46 4.16 10.65 -2.71
C TYR A 46 5.44 10.12 -3.37
N LYS A 47 5.66 10.42 -4.67
CA LYS A 47 6.80 9.94 -5.46
C LYS A 47 6.94 8.41 -5.50
N GLY A 48 5.85 7.69 -5.26
CA GLY A 48 5.85 6.23 -5.31
C GLY A 48 5.84 5.68 -6.74
N ARG A 49 6.19 4.41 -6.87
CA ARG A 49 6.12 3.62 -8.10
C ARG A 49 4.85 2.78 -8.08
N THR A 50 4.14 2.75 -9.21
CA THR A 50 2.90 1.96 -9.35
C THR A 50 3.19 0.62 -9.99
N THR A 51 2.59 -0.46 -9.48
CA THR A 51 2.62 -1.78 -10.11
C THR A 51 1.22 -2.31 -10.41
N ASN A 52 1.08 -2.95 -11.57
CA ASN A 52 -0.18 -3.48 -12.09
C ASN A 52 -0.47 -4.89 -11.60
N GLY A 53 -1.75 -5.17 -11.32
CA GLY A 53 -2.26 -6.51 -11.02
C GLY A 53 -1.85 -7.02 -9.65
N ALA A 54 -1.51 -6.11 -8.73
CA ALA A 54 -1.06 -6.39 -7.38
C ALA A 54 -2.12 -6.02 -6.33
N CYS A 55 -3.13 -5.22 -6.67
CA CYS A 55 -4.30 -5.07 -5.82
C CYS A 55 -5.42 -6.02 -6.23
N PRO A 56 -6.22 -6.50 -5.25
CA PRO A 56 -7.45 -7.22 -5.54
C PRO A 56 -8.37 -6.36 -6.42
N ASN A 57 -8.68 -6.88 -7.61
CA ASN A 57 -9.58 -6.25 -8.59
C ASN A 57 -9.14 -4.84 -9.02
N ASP A 58 -7.82 -4.61 -9.19
CA ASP A 58 -7.20 -3.36 -9.66
C ASP A 58 -8.06 -2.63 -10.73
N PRO A 59 -8.85 -1.60 -10.37
CA PRO A 59 -9.48 -0.75 -11.35
C PRO A 59 -8.39 0.08 -12.06
N ASP A 60 -8.73 0.70 -13.20
CA ASP A 60 -7.71 1.35 -14.04
C ASP A 60 -6.92 2.45 -13.31
N ASP A 61 -7.54 3.17 -12.39
CA ASP A 61 -6.94 4.31 -11.68
C ASP A 61 -6.39 3.98 -10.29
N VAL A 62 -6.55 2.75 -9.78
CA VAL A 62 -5.96 2.28 -8.52
C VAL A 62 -4.91 1.25 -8.83
N LYS A 63 -3.73 1.40 -8.24
CA LYS A 63 -2.60 0.49 -8.40
C LYS A 63 -1.94 0.26 -7.07
N CYS A 64 -1.14 -0.80 -6.98
CA CYS A 64 -0.22 -0.98 -5.88
C CYS A 64 0.85 0.11 -5.94
N CYS A 65 0.95 0.93 -4.91
CA CYS A 65 1.93 1.99 -4.78
C CYS A 65 3.03 1.56 -3.81
N LEU A 66 4.27 1.62 -4.29
CA LEU A 66 5.48 1.32 -3.55
C LEU A 66 6.22 2.63 -3.33
N ILE A 67 6.52 2.98 -2.08
CA ILE A 67 7.13 4.27 -1.72
C ILE A 67 8.42 3.99 -0.99
N ASP A 68 9.52 4.11 -1.74
CA ASP A 68 10.88 3.76 -1.31
C ASP A 68 11.58 4.90 -0.56
N GLU A 69 11.00 6.11 -0.56
CA GLU A 69 11.49 7.29 0.16
C GLU A 69 10.29 8.07 0.70
N CYS A 70 10.29 8.37 1.99
CA CYS A 70 9.17 9.05 2.62
C CYS A 70 9.04 10.51 2.16
N ASN A 71 7.80 10.99 2.01
CA ASN A 71 7.59 12.33 1.47
C ASN A 71 8.13 13.43 2.40
N GLY A 72 9.07 14.23 1.88
CA GLY A 72 9.72 15.30 2.64
C GLY A 72 10.74 14.80 3.66
N GLN A 73 11.23 13.57 3.50
CA GLN A 73 12.38 13.00 4.18
C GLN A 73 13.38 12.55 3.10
N PRO A 74 14.24 13.44 2.59
CA PRO A 74 15.34 13.00 1.77
C PRO A 74 16.26 12.09 2.58
N ASP A 75 16.86 11.08 1.97
CA ASP A 75 17.93 10.30 2.60
C ASP A 75 18.98 11.28 3.18
N GLN A 76 19.02 11.36 4.52
CA GLN A 76 20.04 12.14 5.23
C GLN A 76 21.31 11.28 5.27
N LEU A 77 22.49 11.90 5.42
CA LEU A 77 23.75 11.16 5.48
C LEU A 77 23.71 10.07 6.56
N GLY A 78 23.52 8.82 6.13
CA GLY A 78 23.43 7.63 6.97
C GLY A 78 22.02 7.08 7.21
N TRP A 79 20.95 7.85 6.95
CA TRP A 79 19.58 7.46 7.28
C TRP A 79 18.81 7.01 6.05
N SER A 80 17.89 6.05 6.22
CA SER A 80 17.01 5.56 5.16
C SER A 80 15.55 5.64 5.60
N SER A 81 14.65 5.87 4.65
CA SER A 81 13.22 5.91 4.95
C SER A 81 12.38 5.25 3.88
N TRP A 82 11.32 4.53 4.25
CA TRP A 82 10.37 3.92 3.31
C TRP A 82 8.99 3.80 3.95
N CYS A 83 7.95 3.69 3.14
CA CYS A 83 6.61 3.42 3.65
C CYS A 83 6.41 1.92 3.85
N GLU A 84 6.08 1.50 5.07
CA GLU A 84 5.70 0.13 5.38
C GLU A 84 4.50 0.06 6.32
N TRP A 85 4.00 -1.16 6.52
CA TRP A 85 2.85 -1.37 7.37
C TRP A 85 3.26 -1.52 8.83
N THR A 86 2.60 -0.80 9.73
CA THR A 86 2.90 -0.82 11.17
C THR A 86 2.61 -2.17 11.83
N SER A 87 1.81 -3.02 11.18
CA SER A 87 1.55 -4.39 11.62
C SER A 87 2.75 -5.33 11.43
N ASP A 88 3.78 -4.92 10.68
CA ASP A 88 4.94 -5.76 10.38
C ASP A 88 5.85 -5.85 11.61
N LYS A 89 5.61 -6.86 12.45
CA LYS A 89 6.31 -7.07 13.73
C LYS A 89 7.83 -7.20 13.59
N ASN A 90 8.31 -7.60 12.42
CA ASN A 90 9.73 -7.74 12.11
C ASN A 90 10.33 -6.48 11.47
N SER A 91 9.60 -5.36 11.41
CA SER A 91 10.17 -4.09 10.96
C SER A 91 11.28 -3.63 11.90
N ILE A 92 12.36 -3.14 11.29
CA ILE A 92 13.46 -2.46 11.97
C ILE A 92 13.01 -1.17 12.67
N CYS A 93 11.88 -0.58 12.26
CA CYS A 93 11.25 0.52 13.00
C CYS A 93 10.61 0.13 14.32
N ASN A 94 10.44 -1.17 14.59
CA ASN A 94 10.08 -1.65 15.92
C ASN A 94 11.30 -1.89 16.82
N THR A 95 12.53 -1.80 16.30
CA THR A 95 13.76 -2.09 17.05
C THR A 95 14.65 -0.87 17.21
N ILE A 96 15.05 -0.22 16.11
CA ILE A 96 15.99 0.91 16.13
C ILE A 96 15.53 2.12 15.32
N GLY A 97 14.53 1.97 14.45
CA GLY A 97 13.95 3.06 13.68
C GLY A 97 12.80 3.76 14.41
N SER A 98 12.06 4.59 13.66
CA SER A 98 10.88 5.31 14.16
C SER A 98 9.81 5.46 13.08
N TYR A 99 8.55 5.35 13.50
CA TYR A 99 7.41 5.58 12.61
C TYR A 99 7.00 7.06 12.59
N LEU A 100 7.11 7.71 11.44
CA LEU A 100 6.70 9.10 11.24
C LEU A 100 5.26 9.20 10.71
N ASN A 101 4.51 10.16 11.26
CA ASN A 101 3.14 10.45 10.85
C ASN A 101 3.09 11.30 9.57
N ASN A 102 2.03 11.13 8.77
CA ASN A 102 1.70 11.99 7.62
C ASN A 102 2.76 12.05 6.49
N ARG A 103 3.70 11.10 6.48
CA ARG A 103 4.74 10.97 5.45
C ARG A 103 4.40 9.95 4.36
N CYS A 104 3.44 9.08 4.65
CA CYS A 104 2.91 8.05 3.77
C CYS A 104 1.38 8.17 3.65
N PRO A 105 0.76 7.65 2.59
CA PRO A 105 -0.65 7.90 2.29
C PRO A 105 -1.66 7.06 3.09
N GLY A 106 -1.23 6.03 3.83
CA GLY A 106 -2.16 5.07 4.46
C GLY A 106 -2.44 5.28 5.94
N GLY A 107 -2.34 6.53 6.42
CA GLY A 107 -2.70 6.89 7.79
C GLY A 107 -1.87 6.15 8.84
N ASP A 108 -2.55 5.57 9.83
CA ASP A 108 -1.89 4.91 10.98
C ASP A 108 -1.37 3.51 10.67
N ASN A 109 -1.82 2.89 9.57
CA ASN A 109 -1.51 1.50 9.25
C ASN A 109 -0.36 1.36 8.25
N TYR A 110 -0.13 2.37 7.41
CA TYR A 110 0.97 2.40 6.43
C TYR A 110 1.73 3.71 6.56
N LYS A 111 2.82 3.65 7.33
CA LYS A 111 3.56 4.80 7.85
C LYS A 111 4.97 4.80 7.33
N CYS A 112 5.61 5.95 7.45
CA CYS A 112 7.03 6.06 7.13
C CYS A 112 7.83 5.41 8.24
N CYS A 113 8.61 4.39 7.91
CA CYS A 113 9.69 3.92 8.73
C CYS A 113 10.94 4.72 8.37
N GLU A 114 11.55 5.36 9.35
CA GLU A 114 12.84 6.03 9.23
C GLU A 114 13.84 5.31 10.12
N THR A 115 15.00 4.98 9.58
CA THR A 115 16.10 4.33 10.30
C THR A 115 17.39 5.13 10.20
N PRO A 116 18.19 5.16 11.28
CA PRO A 116 19.54 5.70 11.26
C PRO A 116 20.55 4.80 10.54
#